data_AF-A0A453T126-F1
#
_entry.id   AF-A0A453T126-F1
#
_cell.length_a   1.000
_cell.length_b   1.000
_cell.length_c   1.000
_cell.angle_alpha   90.00
_cell.angle_beta   90.00
_cell.angle_gamma   90.00
#
_symmetry.space_group_name_H-M   'P 1'
#
loop_
_entity.id
_entity.type
_entity.pdbx_description
1 polymer ?
#
loop_
_entity_poly.entity_id
_entity_poly.type
_entity_poly.pdbx_seq_one_letter_code
_entity_poly.pdbx_strand_id
1 'polypeptide(L)'
;AFLPPRLPPAISSTTSDAACLISLAPAATTPPGLLRVLNRSLPSVDVHCTWRSSIAMVYHSSFSDDDGITKACGCPLLPLKTHIKGPAPASDSDKADIVDEAITFFRANVFFKNFHVKSLADKLLIYLTSYINIALKRLESCRTLAVGTKAIINLGLENVPVPGEPGFPFPGLFTLPESEEEAELLRNYLKQIREETSGRLLNCAYRANGTPNKWWLAFAKRKFMNLVIL
;
A
#
# COMPACT_ATOMS: atom_id res chain seq x y z
N ALA A 1 -36.48 -13.63 38.51
CA ALA A 1 -35.83 -12.51 39.23
C ALA A 1 -34.50 -12.22 38.54
N PHE A 2 -34.47 -11.22 37.66
CA PHE A 2 -33.27 -10.76 36.97
C PHE A 2 -32.63 -9.65 37.82
N LEU A 3 -31.36 -9.84 38.20
CA LEU A 3 -30.52 -8.82 38.85
C LEU A 3 -29.49 -8.29 37.84
N PRO A 4 -29.30 -6.97 37.72
CA PRO A 4 -28.32 -6.38 36.81
C PRO A 4 -26.90 -6.30 37.42
N PRO A 5 -25.82 -6.34 36.61
CA PRO A 5 -24.46 -6.16 37.12
C PRO A 5 -24.12 -4.68 37.37
N ARG A 6 -23.40 -4.47 38.48
CA ARG A 6 -22.98 -3.18 39.06
C ARG A 6 -21.81 -2.55 38.29
N LEU A 7 -21.87 -1.23 38.09
CA LEU A 7 -20.75 -0.36 37.72
C LEU A 7 -19.79 -0.15 38.92
N PRO A 8 -18.48 -0.13 38.71
CA PRO A 8 -17.52 0.43 39.68
C PRO A 8 -17.18 1.91 39.39
N PRO A 9 -16.74 2.67 40.41
CA PRO A 9 -16.65 4.14 40.36
C PRO A 9 -15.31 4.67 39.83
N ALA A 10 -15.34 5.92 39.35
CA ALA A 10 -14.20 6.70 38.91
C ALA A 10 -13.53 7.44 40.08
N ILE A 11 -12.19 7.36 40.21
CA ILE A 11 -11.33 8.39 40.85
C ILE A 11 -9.96 8.42 40.14
N SER A 12 -9.40 9.64 40.11
CA SER A 12 -8.37 10.28 39.31
C SER A 12 -6.89 10.11 39.74
N SER A 13 -6.01 10.57 38.81
CA SER A 13 -4.61 11.06 38.97
C SER A 13 -3.52 9.97 39.04
N THR A 14 -2.35 10.05 38.38
CA THR A 14 -1.46 11.18 38.04
C THR A 14 -0.48 10.85 36.88
N THR A 15 -0.16 11.91 36.10
CA THR A 15 1.14 12.30 35.46
C THR A 15 1.89 11.40 34.47
N SER A 16 2.02 11.87 33.21
CA SER A 16 3.28 12.46 32.69
C SER A 16 3.04 13.08 31.30
N ASP A 17 3.08 14.41 31.25
CA ASP A 17 2.97 15.26 30.07
C ASP A 17 4.32 15.42 29.34
N ALA A 18 4.28 15.47 28.01
CA ALA A 18 5.34 16.06 27.20
C ALA A 18 4.72 16.81 26.01
N ALA A 19 4.05 17.92 26.31
CA ALA A 19 3.70 18.96 25.34
C ALA A 19 4.77 20.06 25.39
N CYS A 20 5.65 20.09 24.38
CA CYS A 20 6.64 21.15 24.24
C CYS A 20 5.98 22.41 23.67
N LEU A 21 5.84 23.41 24.53
CA LEU A 21 5.35 24.75 24.26
C LEU A 21 6.33 25.52 23.36
N ILE A 22 5.81 26.07 22.26
CA ILE A 22 6.46 27.13 21.49
C ILE A 22 6.34 28.41 22.33
N SER A 23 7.44 28.79 22.98
CA SER A 23 7.54 30.05 23.74
C SER A 23 7.84 31.20 22.78
N LEU A 24 6.94 32.19 22.74
CA LEU A 24 7.19 33.51 22.17
C LEU A 24 8.21 34.26 23.04
N ALA A 25 9.32 34.69 22.44
CA ALA A 25 10.27 35.61 23.08
C ALA A 25 9.75 37.07 23.00
N PRO A 26 9.83 37.86 24.09
CA PRO A 26 9.53 39.28 24.05
C PRO A 26 10.75 40.08 23.59
N ALA A 27 10.49 41.14 22.83
CA ALA A 27 11.48 42.11 22.40
C ALA A 27 11.87 43.04 23.58
N ALA A 28 13.18 43.16 23.84
CA ALA A 28 13.74 44.17 24.73
C ALA A 28 15.04 44.76 24.14
N THR A 29 14.88 45.98 23.66
CA THR A 29 15.77 47.14 23.48
C THR A 29 17.22 47.05 24.01
N THR A 30 18.20 47.42 23.18
CA THR A 30 19.48 48.03 23.61
C THR A 30 20.07 48.98 22.53
N PRO A 31 20.79 50.06 22.91
CA PRO A 31 21.05 51.25 22.06
C PRO A 31 22.37 51.19 21.27
N PRO A 32 22.63 52.16 20.34
CA PRO A 32 23.70 52.02 19.35
C PRO A 32 25.04 52.62 19.83
N GLY A 33 26.12 51.88 19.58
CA GLY A 33 27.47 52.44 19.45
C GLY A 33 28.55 51.80 20.30
N LEU A 34 29.33 50.87 19.71
CA LEU A 34 30.80 50.98 19.63
C LEU A 34 31.38 49.86 18.74
N LEU A 35 31.97 50.26 17.62
CA LEU A 35 32.89 49.42 16.83
C LEU A 35 34.22 49.27 17.60
N ARG A 36 34.73 48.04 17.76
CA ARG A 36 36.06 47.61 17.28
C ARG A 36 36.47 46.23 17.81
N VAL A 37 36.76 45.36 16.84
CA VAL A 37 37.90 44.44 16.78
C VAL A 37 38.01 43.43 17.93
N LEU A 38 37.56 42.21 17.65
CA LEU A 38 38.35 41.01 17.97
C LEU A 38 38.18 40.00 16.82
N ASN A 39 39.14 40.06 15.92
CA ASN A 39 39.38 39.08 14.87
C ASN A 39 39.88 37.79 15.52
N ARG A 40 39.01 36.81 15.70
CA ARG A 40 39.38 35.41 16.00
C ARG A 40 38.45 34.49 15.22
N SER A 41 39.00 33.98 14.12
CA SER A 41 38.70 32.70 13.48
C SER A 41 37.68 31.82 14.22
N LEU A 42 36.43 31.85 13.76
CA LEU A 42 35.46 30.77 13.95
C LEU A 42 35.37 30.01 12.62
N PRO A 43 35.33 28.67 12.63
CA PRO A 43 35.17 27.92 11.39
C PRO A 43 33.81 28.25 10.79
N SER A 44 33.80 28.58 9.50
CA SER A 44 32.59 28.60 8.68
C SER A 44 32.01 27.19 8.75
N VAL A 45 31.01 27.00 9.60
CA VAL A 45 30.13 25.83 9.47
C VAL A 45 29.30 26.17 8.25
N ASP A 46 29.77 25.74 7.10
CA ASP A 46 28.98 25.68 5.89
C ASP A 46 27.75 24.85 6.22
N VAL A 47 26.64 25.53 6.55
CA VAL A 47 25.30 24.97 6.51
C VAL A 47 24.95 24.84 5.03
N HIS A 48 25.75 24.04 4.32
CA HIS A 48 25.41 23.58 3.00
C HIS A 48 24.29 22.56 3.22
N CYS A 49 23.09 22.97 2.83
CA CYS A 49 21.85 22.24 2.90
C CYS A 49 22.03 20.76 2.51
N THR A 50 22.23 19.87 3.48
CA THR A 50 22.03 18.43 3.34
C THR A 50 20.63 18.04 3.76
N TRP A 51 19.64 18.86 3.43
CA TRP A 51 18.23 18.46 3.40
C TRP A 51 17.92 17.71 2.09
N ARG A 52 18.71 16.68 1.77
CA ARG A 52 18.49 15.84 0.58
C ARG A 52 18.64 14.36 0.91
N SER A 53 17.70 13.89 1.72
CA SER A 53 17.05 12.60 1.51
C SER A 53 15.80 12.57 2.39
N SER A 54 14.72 13.18 1.89
CA SER A 54 13.39 12.73 2.27
C SER A 54 13.31 11.26 1.86
N ILE A 55 13.59 10.35 2.79
CA ILE A 55 13.31 8.93 2.60
C ILE A 55 11.80 8.85 2.46
N ALA A 56 11.35 8.79 1.21
CA ALA A 56 10.03 8.35 0.86
C ALA A 56 9.87 6.94 1.46
N MET A 57 9.14 6.81 2.57
CA MET A 57 8.84 5.50 3.15
C MET A 57 7.85 4.79 2.24
N VAL A 58 8.38 3.99 1.31
CA VAL A 58 7.63 2.97 0.57
C VAL A 58 7.41 1.79 1.49
N TYR A 59 6.19 1.25 1.53
CA TYR A 59 5.89 0.06 2.30
C TYR A 59 6.20 -1.18 1.47
N HIS A 60 7.06 -2.04 2.01
CA HIS A 60 7.44 -3.32 1.44
C HIS A 60 6.63 -4.45 2.06
N SER A 61 6.53 -5.56 1.34
CA SER A 61 5.91 -6.78 1.85
C SER A 61 6.69 -7.30 3.06
N SER A 62 5.98 -7.79 4.08
CA SER A 62 6.64 -8.42 5.25
C SER A 62 6.91 -9.92 5.04
N PHE A 63 6.34 -10.52 4.00
CA PHE A 63 6.58 -11.91 3.63
C PHE A 63 8.03 -12.16 3.20
N SER A 64 8.62 -13.19 3.78
CA SER A 64 9.98 -13.66 3.50
C SER A 64 10.08 -14.39 2.18
N ASP A 65 11.24 -14.28 1.54
CA ASP A 65 11.62 -15.07 0.36
C ASP A 65 12.14 -16.45 0.81
N ASP A 66 11.27 -17.32 1.31
CA ASP A 66 11.67 -18.68 1.68
C ASP A 66 11.89 -19.53 0.42
N ASP A 67 12.99 -20.31 0.39
CA ASP A 67 13.33 -21.19 -0.74
C ASP A 67 12.35 -22.36 -0.92
N GLY A 68 11.54 -22.67 0.10
CA GLY A 68 10.50 -23.68 0.03
C GLY A 68 9.21 -23.24 -0.68
N ILE A 69 9.09 -21.96 -1.03
CA ILE A 69 7.91 -21.43 -1.72
C ILE A 69 8.08 -21.62 -3.23
N THR A 70 7.08 -22.23 -3.88
CA THR A 70 7.03 -22.37 -5.33
C THR A 70 7.11 -21.01 -6.00
N LYS A 71 7.95 -20.87 -7.03
CA LYS A 71 8.14 -19.62 -7.78
C LYS A 71 7.76 -19.83 -9.23
N ALA A 72 7.15 -18.82 -9.85
CA ALA A 72 6.87 -18.78 -11.28
C ALA A 72 7.17 -17.38 -11.82
N CYS A 73 7.94 -17.26 -12.90
CA CYS A 73 8.39 -16.01 -13.52
C CYS A 73 9.04 -15.06 -12.51
N GLY A 74 9.80 -15.63 -11.57
CA GLY A 74 10.45 -14.89 -10.49
C GLY A 74 9.49 -14.27 -9.49
N CYS A 75 8.26 -14.77 -9.38
CA CYS A 75 7.28 -14.42 -8.35
C CYS A 75 6.97 -15.58 -7.42
N PRO A 76 6.83 -15.33 -6.11
CA PRO A 76 6.53 -16.39 -5.15
C PRO A 76 5.02 -16.68 -5.15
N LEU A 77 4.63 -17.94 -5.18
CA LEU A 77 3.23 -18.35 -5.02
C LEU A 77 2.90 -18.36 -3.51
N LEU A 78 2.67 -17.18 -2.95
CA LEU A 78 2.37 -17.01 -1.53
C LEU A 78 1.01 -17.65 -1.17
N PRO A 79 0.89 -18.27 0.02
CA PRO A 79 -0.37 -18.80 0.51
C PRO A 79 -1.45 -17.72 0.63
N LEU A 80 -2.71 -18.08 0.36
CA LEU A 80 -3.85 -17.16 0.39
C LEU A 80 -5.01 -17.76 1.19
N LYS A 81 -5.74 -16.90 1.90
CA LYS A 81 -7.02 -17.26 2.51
C LYS A 81 -8.13 -17.00 1.48
N THR A 82 -8.36 -17.98 0.63
CA THR A 82 -9.35 -17.87 -0.45
C THR A 82 -10.16 -19.15 -0.58
N HIS A 83 -11.40 -19.00 -1.03
CA HIS A 83 -12.26 -20.10 -1.43
C HIS A 83 -12.23 -20.33 -2.96
N ILE A 84 -11.48 -19.51 -3.68
CA ILE A 84 -11.37 -19.52 -5.13
C ILE A 84 -10.38 -20.60 -5.54
N LYS A 85 -10.74 -21.40 -6.53
CA LYS A 85 -9.88 -22.46 -7.06
C LYS A 85 -8.66 -21.84 -7.75
N GLY A 86 -7.48 -22.37 -7.48
CA GLY A 86 -6.25 -21.97 -8.16
C GLY A 86 -5.01 -22.59 -7.53
N PRO A 87 -3.82 -22.25 -8.06
CA PRO A 87 -2.55 -22.86 -7.66
C PRO A 87 -1.97 -22.31 -6.35
N ALA A 88 -2.58 -21.29 -5.74
CA ALA A 88 -2.11 -20.76 -4.47
C ALA A 88 -2.24 -21.80 -3.34
N PRO A 89 -1.21 -21.99 -2.50
CA PRO A 89 -1.33 -22.78 -1.29
C PRO A 89 -2.42 -22.19 -0.37
N ALA A 90 -3.14 -23.06 0.35
CA ALA A 90 -4.11 -22.60 1.33
C ALA A 90 -3.41 -22.02 2.57
N SER A 91 -3.85 -20.85 3.03
CA SER A 91 -3.46 -20.29 4.32
C SER A 91 -4.59 -20.39 5.34
N ASP A 92 -4.23 -20.36 6.63
CA ASP A 92 -5.21 -20.25 7.72
C ASP A 92 -5.99 -18.93 7.61
N SER A 93 -7.28 -18.92 7.98
CA SER A 93 -8.13 -17.72 7.89
C SER A 93 -7.69 -16.57 8.82
N ASP A 94 -6.99 -16.93 9.90
CA ASP A 94 -6.60 -15.99 10.97
C ASP A 94 -5.28 -15.25 10.68
N LYS A 95 -4.53 -15.72 9.68
CA LYS A 95 -3.28 -15.07 9.25
C LYS A 95 -3.56 -14.03 8.17
N ALA A 96 -2.83 -12.93 8.21
CA ALA A 96 -2.82 -11.95 7.13
C ALA A 96 -2.15 -12.56 5.90
N ASP A 97 -2.68 -12.29 4.72
CA ASP A 97 -2.08 -12.68 3.44
C ASP A 97 -1.58 -11.45 2.66
N ILE A 98 -0.94 -11.69 1.51
CA ILE A 98 -0.39 -10.62 0.66
C ILE A 98 -1.48 -9.66 0.12
N VAL A 99 -2.73 -10.11 0.01
CA VAL A 99 -3.85 -9.27 -0.43
C VAL A 99 -4.22 -8.26 0.66
N ASP A 100 -4.23 -8.69 1.92
CA ASP A 100 -4.46 -7.78 3.06
C ASP A 100 -3.35 -6.74 3.18
N GLU A 101 -2.07 -7.15 3.02
CA GLU A 101 -0.95 -6.21 2.98
C GLU A 101 -1.10 -5.20 1.85
N ALA A 102 -1.44 -5.67 0.64
CA ALA A 102 -1.61 -4.79 -0.51
C ALA A 102 -2.72 -3.76 -0.31
N ILE A 103 -3.89 -4.16 0.21
CA ILE A 103 -4.98 -3.23 0.52
C ILE A 103 -4.57 -2.25 1.62
N THR A 104 -3.86 -2.73 2.66
CA THR A 104 -3.40 -1.90 3.78
C THR A 104 -2.40 -0.85 3.33
N PHE A 105 -1.41 -1.24 2.53
CA PHE A 105 -0.34 -0.36 2.05
C PHE A 105 -0.73 0.49 0.84
N PHE A 106 -1.84 0.16 0.15
CA PHE A 106 -2.28 0.82 -1.08
C PHE A 106 -2.27 2.35 -0.99
N ARG A 107 -2.90 2.91 0.06
CA ARG A 107 -3.09 4.36 0.18
C ARG A 107 -1.78 5.12 0.31
N ALA A 108 -0.73 4.50 0.86
CA ALA A 108 0.60 5.08 0.89
C ALA A 108 1.35 4.81 -0.42
N ASN A 109 1.32 3.56 -0.91
CA ASN A 109 2.14 3.12 -2.02
C ASN A 109 1.72 3.73 -3.37
N VAL A 110 0.44 4.05 -3.55
CA VAL A 110 -0.09 4.63 -4.80
C VAL A 110 0.52 5.99 -5.18
N PHE A 111 1.13 6.71 -4.23
CA PHE A 111 1.77 8.00 -4.49
C PHE A 111 3.17 7.88 -5.11
N PHE A 112 3.79 6.72 -5.02
CA PHE A 112 5.16 6.56 -5.48
C PHE A 112 5.24 6.20 -6.96
N LYS A 113 6.16 6.88 -7.65
CA LYS A 113 6.50 6.60 -9.05
C LYS A 113 7.58 5.55 -9.19
N ASN A 114 8.48 5.46 -8.21
CA ASN A 114 9.57 4.51 -8.17
C ASN A 114 9.37 3.61 -6.96
N PHE A 115 9.39 2.30 -7.18
CA PHE A 115 9.34 1.29 -6.14
C PHE A 115 10.61 0.43 -6.27
N HIS A 116 11.48 0.47 -5.26
CA HIS A 116 12.70 -0.35 -5.25
C HIS A 116 12.37 -1.74 -4.71
N VAL A 117 12.38 -2.76 -5.57
CA VAL A 117 12.09 -4.14 -5.16
C VAL A 117 13.17 -4.64 -4.20
N LYS A 118 12.79 -5.08 -3.00
CA LYS A 118 13.71 -5.68 -2.01
C LYS A 118 13.55 -7.19 -1.89
N SER A 119 12.33 -7.69 -2.09
CA SER A 119 12.00 -9.11 -2.01
C SER A 119 11.21 -9.58 -3.24
N LEU A 120 11.05 -10.89 -3.41
CA LEU A 120 10.17 -11.44 -4.44
C LEU A 120 8.70 -11.14 -4.11
N ALA A 121 8.34 -11.08 -2.82
CA ALA A 121 7.00 -10.70 -2.39
C ALA A 121 6.64 -9.25 -2.74
N ASP A 122 7.61 -8.33 -2.81
CA ASP A 122 7.39 -6.96 -3.29
C ASP A 122 6.89 -6.91 -4.73
N LYS A 123 7.27 -7.88 -5.58
CA LYS A 123 6.77 -7.96 -6.97
C LYS A 123 5.26 -8.20 -7.00
N LEU A 124 4.76 -9.08 -6.12
CA LEU A 124 3.33 -9.29 -5.95
C LEU A 124 2.66 -8.04 -5.35
N LEU A 125 3.29 -7.38 -4.39
CA LEU A 125 2.76 -6.15 -3.81
C LEU A 125 2.61 -5.04 -4.86
N ILE A 126 3.59 -4.88 -5.75
CA ILE A 126 3.53 -3.96 -6.90
C ILE A 126 2.37 -4.34 -7.84
N TYR A 127 2.26 -5.63 -8.17
CA TYR A 127 1.19 -6.13 -9.05
C TYR A 127 -0.20 -5.85 -8.47
N LEU A 128 -0.43 -6.19 -7.20
CA LEU A 128 -1.68 -5.97 -6.50
C LEU A 128 -2.00 -4.49 -6.35
N THR A 129 -1.01 -3.65 -6.04
CA THR A 129 -1.18 -2.19 -5.95
C THR A 129 -1.62 -1.60 -7.30
N SER A 130 -1.07 -2.09 -8.41
CA SER A 130 -1.50 -1.71 -9.75
C SER A 130 -2.92 -2.21 -10.04
N TYR A 131 -3.23 -3.46 -9.71
CA TYR A 131 -4.58 -4.03 -9.90
C TYR A 131 -5.65 -3.26 -9.11
N ILE A 132 -5.38 -2.89 -7.86
CA ILE A 132 -6.30 -2.07 -7.04
C ILE A 132 -6.55 -0.71 -7.73
N ASN A 133 -5.55 -0.08 -8.34
CA ASN A 133 -5.76 1.15 -9.11
C ASN A 133 -6.73 0.94 -10.29
N ILE A 134 -6.54 -0.14 -11.06
CA ILE A 134 -7.46 -0.50 -12.18
C ILE A 134 -8.87 -0.70 -11.66
N ALA A 135 -9.01 -1.47 -10.58
CA ALA A 135 -10.30 -1.79 -9.98
C ALA A 135 -11.01 -0.54 -9.47
N LEU A 136 -10.31 0.37 -8.78
CA LEU A 136 -10.89 1.64 -8.33
C LEU A 136 -11.30 2.53 -9.52
N LYS A 137 -10.52 2.55 -10.60
CA LYS A 137 -10.88 3.25 -11.84
C LYS A 137 -12.14 2.67 -12.49
N ARG A 138 -12.31 1.35 -12.49
CA ARG A 138 -13.54 0.68 -12.95
C ARG A 138 -14.74 1.00 -12.05
N LEU A 139 -14.52 1.12 -10.75
CA LEU A 139 -15.57 1.42 -9.77
C LEU A 139 -15.96 2.91 -9.71
N GLU A 140 -15.13 3.85 -10.17
CA GLU A 140 -15.42 5.30 -10.07
C GLU A 140 -16.74 5.70 -10.75
N SER A 141 -17.12 5.02 -11.83
CA SER A 141 -18.38 5.25 -12.56
C SER A 141 -19.58 4.51 -11.97
N CYS A 142 -19.36 3.57 -11.05
CA CYS A 142 -20.41 2.73 -10.47
C CYS A 142 -21.10 3.45 -9.30
N ARG A 143 -22.40 3.72 -9.44
CA ARG A 143 -23.17 4.48 -8.43
C ARG A 143 -23.76 3.62 -7.32
N THR A 144 -23.89 2.31 -7.53
CA THR A 144 -24.51 1.37 -6.59
C THR A 144 -23.62 0.16 -6.39
N LEU A 145 -23.72 -0.46 -5.21
CA LEU A 145 -22.99 -1.68 -4.88
C LEU A 145 -23.22 -2.78 -5.92
N ALA A 146 -24.46 -3.03 -6.34
CA ALA A 146 -24.77 -4.08 -7.31
C ALA A 146 -24.05 -3.89 -8.65
N VAL A 147 -24.00 -2.66 -9.16
CA VAL A 147 -23.28 -2.34 -10.41
C VAL A 147 -21.77 -2.49 -10.20
N GLY A 148 -21.25 -2.01 -9.06
CA GLY A 148 -19.85 -2.17 -8.69
C GLY A 148 -19.41 -3.62 -8.57
N THR A 149 -20.21 -4.45 -7.91
CA THR A 149 -19.96 -5.89 -7.75
C THR A 149 -19.87 -6.59 -9.10
N LYS A 150 -20.81 -6.34 -10.01
CA LYS A 150 -20.74 -6.90 -11.37
C LYS A 150 -19.49 -6.42 -12.11
N ALA A 151 -19.18 -5.13 -12.02
CA ALA A 151 -18.05 -4.53 -12.75
C ALA A 151 -16.69 -5.09 -12.29
N ILE A 152 -16.51 -5.31 -10.98
CA ILE A 152 -15.25 -5.82 -10.44
C ILE A 152 -15.11 -7.34 -10.56
N ILE A 153 -16.20 -8.10 -10.47
CA ILE A 153 -16.19 -9.55 -10.76
C ILE A 153 -15.77 -9.77 -12.21
N ASN A 154 -16.36 -9.01 -13.15
CA ASN A 154 -15.98 -9.09 -14.56
C ASN A 154 -14.49 -8.75 -14.74
N LEU A 155 -13.98 -7.73 -14.06
CA LEU A 155 -12.56 -7.36 -14.12
C LEU A 155 -11.63 -8.47 -13.59
N GLY A 156 -12.01 -9.16 -12.51
CA GLY A 156 -11.24 -10.28 -11.96
C GLY A 156 -11.17 -11.49 -12.89
N LEU A 157 -12.21 -11.69 -13.72
CA LEU A 157 -12.30 -12.78 -14.69
C LEU A 157 -11.67 -12.47 -16.05
N GLU A 158 -11.31 -11.21 -16.33
CA GLU A 158 -10.64 -10.80 -17.57
C GLU A 158 -9.31 -11.55 -17.75
N ASN A 159 -8.92 -11.80 -19.00
CA ASN A 159 -7.68 -12.49 -19.33
C ASN A 159 -6.47 -11.78 -18.70
N VAL A 160 -5.65 -12.56 -17.99
CA VAL A 160 -4.47 -12.04 -17.29
C VAL A 160 -3.26 -12.19 -18.19
N PRO A 161 -2.63 -11.10 -18.67
CA PRO A 161 -1.38 -11.21 -19.41
C PRO A 161 -0.24 -11.61 -18.47
N VAL A 162 0.69 -12.41 -18.96
CA VAL A 162 1.92 -12.81 -18.25
C VAL A 162 3.17 -12.16 -18.87
N PRO A 163 4.34 -12.19 -18.21
CA PRO A 163 5.56 -11.59 -18.74
C PRO A 163 5.90 -12.11 -20.13
N GLY A 164 6.14 -11.20 -21.09
CA GLY A 164 6.39 -11.53 -22.50
C GLY A 164 5.16 -11.41 -23.41
N GLU A 165 3.95 -11.38 -22.86
CA GLU A 165 2.72 -11.18 -23.63
C GLU A 165 2.40 -9.69 -23.87
N PRO A 166 1.73 -9.36 -24.99
CA PRO A 166 1.23 -8.02 -25.21
C PRO A 166 0.24 -7.62 -24.11
N GLY A 167 0.43 -6.43 -23.54
CA GLY A 167 -0.41 -5.90 -22.47
C GLY A 167 0.10 -6.15 -21.05
N PHE A 168 1.21 -6.87 -20.86
CA PHE A 168 1.85 -6.97 -19.55
C PHE A 168 2.50 -5.63 -19.14
N PRO A 169 2.07 -4.99 -18.02
CA PRO A 169 2.41 -3.60 -17.76
C PRO A 169 3.76 -3.39 -17.04
N PHE A 170 4.50 -4.45 -16.71
CA PHE A 170 5.72 -4.36 -15.89
C PHE A 170 6.98 -4.83 -16.63
N PRO A 171 7.63 -3.97 -17.44
CA PRO A 171 8.84 -4.35 -18.16
C PRO A 171 9.99 -4.64 -17.19
N GLY A 172 10.60 -5.81 -17.31
CA GLY A 172 11.80 -6.20 -16.55
C GLY A 172 11.61 -6.48 -15.05
N LEU A 173 10.39 -6.34 -14.52
CA LEU A 173 10.11 -6.62 -13.10
C LEU A 173 9.98 -8.13 -12.82
N PHE A 174 9.40 -8.85 -13.77
CA PHE A 174 9.17 -10.29 -13.74
C PHE A 174 10.12 -10.97 -14.72
N THR A 175 10.54 -12.20 -14.42
CA THR A 175 11.31 -12.97 -15.41
C THR A 175 10.37 -13.48 -16.49
N LEU A 176 10.90 -13.68 -17.69
CA LEU A 176 10.15 -14.33 -18.75
C LEU A 176 9.90 -15.80 -18.36
N PRO A 177 8.74 -16.38 -18.72
CA PRO A 177 8.49 -17.80 -18.50
C PRO A 177 9.49 -18.64 -19.30
N GLU A 178 10.04 -19.68 -18.67
CA GLU A 178 10.92 -20.66 -19.32
C GLU A 178 10.13 -21.72 -20.09
N SER A 179 8.86 -21.93 -19.70
CA SER A 179 7.94 -22.88 -20.33
C SER A 179 6.51 -22.36 -20.37
N GLU A 180 5.70 -22.92 -21.26
CA GLU A 180 4.25 -22.64 -21.32
C GLU A 180 3.54 -23.06 -20.03
N GLU A 181 3.98 -24.13 -19.38
CA GLU A 181 3.47 -24.59 -18.09
C GLU A 181 3.69 -23.57 -16.97
N GLU A 182 4.89 -22.96 -16.91
CA GLU A 182 5.20 -21.91 -15.95
C GLU A 182 4.38 -20.65 -16.22
N ALA A 183 4.22 -20.28 -17.50
CA ALA A 183 3.38 -19.16 -17.91
C ALA A 183 1.93 -19.35 -17.43
N GLU A 184 1.37 -20.55 -17.63
CA GLU A 184 0.00 -20.86 -17.24
C GLU A 184 -0.15 -20.99 -15.72
N LEU A 185 0.87 -21.50 -15.02
CA LEU A 185 0.91 -21.51 -13.56
C LEU A 185 0.82 -20.09 -12.99
N LEU A 186 1.66 -19.17 -13.50
CA LEU A 186 1.60 -17.77 -13.08
C LEU A 186 0.25 -17.15 -13.45
N ARG A 187 -0.25 -17.39 -14.67
CA ARG A 187 -1.54 -16.84 -15.13
C ARG A 187 -2.67 -17.21 -14.18
N ASN A 188 -2.75 -18.49 -13.81
CA ASN A 188 -3.78 -19.01 -12.92
C ASN A 188 -3.63 -18.46 -11.49
N TYR A 189 -2.40 -18.32 -10.99
CA TYR A 189 -2.15 -17.68 -9.70
C TYR A 189 -2.59 -16.22 -9.71
N LEU A 190 -2.17 -15.45 -10.73
CA LEU A 190 -2.51 -14.04 -10.86
C LEU A 190 -4.02 -13.81 -11.06
N LYS A 191 -4.72 -14.74 -11.70
CA LYS A 191 -6.18 -14.73 -11.80
C LYS A 191 -6.83 -14.93 -10.44
N GLN A 192 -6.40 -15.96 -9.70
CA GLN A 192 -6.91 -16.25 -8.36
C GLN A 192 -6.75 -15.04 -7.41
N ILE A 193 -5.57 -14.39 -7.39
CA ILE A 193 -5.34 -13.22 -6.53
C ILE A 193 -6.17 -12.01 -6.95
N ARG A 194 -6.45 -11.84 -8.24
CA ARG A 194 -7.33 -10.76 -8.75
C ARG A 194 -8.76 -10.94 -8.27
N GLU A 195 -9.30 -12.14 -8.40
CA GLU A 195 -10.66 -12.44 -7.96
C GLU A 195 -10.81 -12.23 -6.44
N GLU A 196 -9.85 -12.72 -5.65
CA GLU A 196 -9.83 -12.53 -4.19
C GLU A 196 -9.71 -11.04 -3.81
N THR A 197 -8.78 -10.33 -4.44
CA THR A 197 -8.61 -8.87 -4.23
C THR A 197 -9.88 -8.11 -4.59
N SER A 198 -10.58 -8.51 -5.65
CA SER A 198 -11.83 -7.88 -6.09
C SER A 198 -12.92 -8.00 -5.03
N GLY A 199 -13.09 -9.19 -4.46
CA GLY A 199 -14.05 -9.45 -3.39
C GLY A 199 -13.78 -8.59 -2.16
N ARG A 200 -12.51 -8.53 -1.71
CA ARG A 200 -12.13 -7.75 -0.52
C ARG A 200 -12.19 -6.25 -0.76
N LEU A 201 -11.79 -5.79 -1.94
CA LEU A 201 -11.78 -4.36 -2.28
C LEU A 201 -13.19 -3.75 -2.30
N LEU A 202 -14.23 -4.53 -2.63
CA LEU A 202 -15.62 -4.05 -2.57
C LEU A 202 -16.00 -3.54 -1.18
N ASN A 203 -15.57 -4.25 -0.13
CA ASN A 203 -15.83 -3.85 1.26
C ASN A 203 -15.11 -2.55 1.65
N CYS A 204 -14.05 -2.17 0.93
CA CYS A 204 -13.37 -0.90 1.10
C CYS A 204 -14.01 0.22 0.26
N ALA A 205 -14.36 -0.10 -0.98
CA ALA A 205 -14.87 0.84 -1.98
C ALA A 205 -16.35 1.22 -1.77
N TYR A 206 -17.12 0.41 -1.06
CA TYR A 206 -18.50 0.69 -0.69
C TYR A 206 -18.69 0.62 0.82
N ARG A 207 -19.59 1.44 1.34
CA ARG A 207 -20.02 1.38 2.74
C ARG A 207 -21.05 0.26 2.91
N ALA A 208 -21.29 -0.13 4.17
CA ALA A 208 -22.32 -1.12 4.52
C ALA A 208 -23.73 -0.75 4.02
N ASN A 209 -24.03 0.53 3.83
CA ASN A 209 -25.29 1.01 3.25
C ASN A 209 -25.33 0.99 1.71
N GLY A 210 -24.32 0.40 1.05
CA GLY A 210 -24.22 0.29 -0.40
C GLY A 210 -23.79 1.57 -1.14
N THR A 211 -23.49 2.66 -0.42
CA THR A 211 -23.03 3.92 -1.04
C THR A 211 -21.53 3.89 -1.34
N PRO A 212 -21.07 4.49 -2.45
CA PRO A 212 -19.65 4.56 -2.79
C PRO A 212 -18.82 5.31 -1.74
N ASN A 213 -17.66 4.76 -1.40
CA ASN A 213 -16.73 5.34 -0.43
C ASN A 213 -15.78 6.33 -1.12
N LYS A 214 -16.09 7.63 -1.03
CA LYS A 214 -15.29 8.70 -1.66
C LYS A 214 -13.82 8.68 -1.25
N TRP A 215 -13.48 8.21 -0.05
CA TRP A 215 -12.10 8.20 0.45
C TRP A 215 -11.23 7.15 -0.23
N TRP A 216 -11.85 6.08 -0.75
CA TRP A 216 -11.17 5.08 -1.58
C TRP A 216 -11.22 5.46 -3.05
N LEU A 217 -12.40 5.86 -3.54
CA LEU A 217 -12.57 6.21 -4.95
C LEU A 217 -11.81 7.48 -5.38
N ALA A 218 -11.43 8.36 -4.45
CA ALA A 218 -10.56 9.50 -4.74
C ALA A 218 -9.20 9.10 -5.33
N PHE A 219 -8.74 7.86 -5.12
CA PHE A 219 -7.48 7.35 -5.67
C PHE A 219 -7.60 6.86 -7.12
N ALA A 220 -8.81 6.70 -7.67
CA ALA A 220 -9.04 6.19 -9.03
C ALA A 220 -8.34 6.99 -10.14
N LYS A 221 -8.12 8.29 -9.92
CA LYS A 221 -7.45 9.20 -10.87
C LYS A 221 -5.92 9.19 -10.76
N ARG A 222 -5.38 8.52 -9.75
CA ARG A 222 -3.92 8.41 -9.56
C ARG A 222 -3.37 7.28 -10.44
N LYS A 223 -2.10 7.42 -10.81
CA LYS A 223 -1.36 6.41 -11.55
C LYS A 223 -0.21 5.92 -10.68
N PHE A 224 -0.21 4.65 -10.35
CA PHE A 224 0.91 4.01 -9.69
C PHE A 224 2.03 3.73 -10.72
N MET A 225 3.28 4.06 -10.38
CA MET A 225 4.47 3.88 -11.24
C MET A 225 4.37 4.47 -12.66
N ASN A 226 3.53 5.48 -12.88
CA ASN A 226 3.18 6.02 -14.20
C ASN A 226 2.69 4.97 -15.21
N LEU A 227 2.25 3.80 -14.75
CA LEU A 227 1.73 2.75 -15.61
C LEU A 227 0.46 3.28 -16.28
N VAL A 228 0.52 3.45 -17.60
CA VAL A 228 -0.66 3.70 -18.42
C VAL A 228 -1.29 2.35 -18.66
N ILE A 229 -2.30 2.05 -17.85
CA ILE A 229 -3.11 0.87 -18.06
C ILE A 229 -4.14 1.30 -19.11
N LEU A 230 -3.91 0.83 -20.34
CA LEU A 230 -4.72 1.06 -21.54
C LEU A 230 -6.08 0.37 -21.40
#